data_AF-A0A960EWS3-F1
#
_entry.id   AF-A0A960EWS3-F1
#
_cell.length_a   1.000
_cell.length_b   1.000
_cell.length_c   1.000
_cell.angle_alpha   90.00
_cell.angle_beta   90.00
_cell.angle_gamma   90.00
#
_symmetry.space_group_name_H-M   'P 1'
#
loop_
_entity.id
_entity.type
_entity.pdbx_description
1 polymer ?
#
loop_
_entity_poly.entity_id
_entity_poly.type
_entity_poly.pdbx_seq_one_letter_code
_entity_poly.pdbx_strand_id
1 'polypeptide(L)'
;MSANPTLARHRRPEPSRGDSKALRRLCNDSTADNDGALPRDEIPSLDHLRPLPQTLADRIRRSFEGDGLVELPRFERWSRFAIALAMVWVIFAGAYQALAAGPYNVRDEQAHVGYAMSLSSGRIPSLDTPTRVPPTSPALVERLAETERADGVLTPYQKVWVANHPPGAYLPALPGVWLGRAIGSGNTVLFALRMSNVFGFALTVLVTALLAREVTRRTAAGVVAAAAVAAVPYLQNVTSWAMTDGMTLAVTTAVVWAAVRALRRGFDANSTIVLAALSVACGLTRLTAVATAAVVVAVALVVHAWRNRTFPWKPAVAIGGAVAALSGWFWVWNLQRYGDLAGGHELYERFNRESTGSVTSTLTTRRFWNQLLTTIFEHPIDWAPEWRGRYTPLTTGVLVVAAIGLFALVDRIRPNDDVDRPLSGAEHPNRALSG
;
A
#
# COMPACT_ATOMS: atom_id res chain seq x y z
N MET A 1 48.29 15.75 33.41
CA MET A 1 47.41 16.22 34.49
C MET A 1 46.82 17.56 34.07
N SER A 2 45.63 17.57 33.46
CA SER A 2 44.87 18.79 33.19
C SER A 2 43.50 18.69 33.82
N ALA A 3 43.10 19.78 34.49
CA ALA A 3 41.93 19.87 35.33
C ALA A 3 40.66 20.11 34.51
N ASN A 4 39.57 19.48 34.96
CA ASN A 4 38.21 19.56 34.43
C ASN A 4 37.48 20.78 35.03
N PRO A 5 36.76 21.62 34.26
CA PRO A 5 35.94 22.67 34.83
C PRO A 5 34.52 22.18 35.16
N THR A 6 34.05 22.69 36.28
CA THR A 6 32.85 22.39 37.04
C THR A 6 31.57 22.82 36.31
N LEU A 7 30.61 21.90 36.17
CA LEU A 7 29.24 22.15 35.71
C LEU A 7 28.39 22.79 36.83
N ALA A 8 27.95 24.03 36.60
CA ALA A 8 27.00 24.73 37.46
C ALA A 8 25.58 24.14 37.29
N ARG A 9 24.98 23.70 38.41
CA ARG A 9 23.58 23.26 38.49
C ARG A 9 22.64 24.47 38.48
N HIS A 10 21.87 24.65 37.41
CA HIS A 10 20.69 25.51 37.42
C HIS A 10 19.55 24.83 38.21
N ARG A 11 19.12 25.45 39.31
CA ARG A 11 17.88 25.11 40.02
C ARG A 11 16.69 25.54 39.17
N ARG A 12 15.75 24.62 38.91
CA ARG A 12 14.42 24.94 38.37
C ARG A 12 13.54 25.56 39.47
N PRO A 13 12.66 26.53 39.15
CA PRO A 13 11.70 27.06 40.10
C PRO A 13 10.53 26.07 40.32
N GLU A 14 10.11 25.93 41.57
CA GLU A 14 8.89 25.17 41.93
C GLU A 14 7.63 25.89 41.42
N PRO A 15 6.62 25.17 40.91
CA PRO A 15 5.35 25.77 40.54
C PRO A 15 4.52 26.10 41.78
N SER A 16 4.05 27.35 41.84
CA SER A 16 3.18 27.87 42.89
C SER A 16 1.86 27.10 42.96
N ARG A 17 1.57 26.53 44.13
CA ARG A 17 0.26 25.96 44.49
C ARG A 17 -0.77 27.08 44.63
N GLY A 18 -1.57 27.31 43.59
CA GLY A 18 -2.75 28.16 43.70
C GLY A 18 -3.41 28.39 42.36
N ASP A 19 -4.26 27.45 41.91
CA ASP A 19 -5.45 27.74 41.06
C ASP A 19 -6.23 26.47 40.65
N SER A 20 -6.41 25.51 41.56
CA SER A 20 -7.19 24.29 41.29
C SER A 20 -8.71 24.47 41.45
N LYS A 21 -9.20 25.66 41.84
CA LYS A 21 -10.64 25.93 42.03
C LYS A 21 -11.31 26.66 40.85
N ALA A 22 -10.55 27.36 39.99
CA ALA A 22 -11.12 28.05 38.83
C ALA A 22 -11.44 27.10 37.66
N LEU A 23 -10.62 26.05 37.46
CA LEU A 23 -10.80 25.10 36.35
C LEU A 23 -11.91 24.04 36.58
N ARG A 24 -12.41 23.87 37.82
CA ARG A 24 -13.55 22.97 38.08
C ARG A 24 -14.92 23.56 37.75
N ARG A 25 -15.03 24.86 37.49
CA ARG A 25 -16.31 25.49 37.09
C ARG A 25 -16.58 25.47 35.58
N LEU A 26 -15.58 25.17 34.74
CA LEU A 26 -15.76 25.11 33.28
C LEU A 26 -16.16 23.73 32.74
N CYS A 27 -16.09 22.67 33.56
CA CYS A 27 -16.45 21.31 33.14
C CYS A 27 -17.85 20.85 33.58
N ASN A 28 -18.63 21.68 34.27
CA ASN A 28 -19.96 21.29 34.79
C ASN A 28 -21.16 21.93 34.08
N ASP A 29 -20.94 22.77 33.06
CA ASP A 29 -22.03 23.46 32.34
C ASP A 29 -22.35 22.87 30.94
N SER A 30 -21.91 21.64 30.62
CA SER A 30 -22.18 21.03 29.30
C SER A 30 -23.36 20.04 29.26
N THR A 31 -24.28 20.10 30.23
CA THR A 31 -25.56 19.37 30.17
C THR A 31 -26.68 20.33 29.83
N ALA A 32 -26.75 20.73 28.55
CA ALA A 32 -27.89 21.44 27.99
C ALA A 32 -28.21 20.82 26.63
N ASP A 33 -29.42 20.27 26.55
CA ASP A 33 -30.27 20.03 25.38
C ASP A 33 -29.60 19.53 24.08
N ASN A 34 -29.66 18.22 23.89
CA ASN A 34 -29.45 17.60 22.60
C ASN A 34 -30.71 16.82 22.17
N ASP A 35 -31.86 17.50 22.21
CA ASP A 35 -33.13 17.07 21.59
C ASP A 35 -33.23 17.56 20.12
N GLY A 36 -32.10 17.57 19.42
CA GLY A 36 -32.01 17.86 17.99
C GLY A 36 -32.24 16.62 17.15
N ALA A 37 -33.45 16.07 17.15
CA ALA A 37 -33.85 15.11 16.13
C ALA A 37 -33.70 15.79 14.76
N LEU A 38 -32.77 15.29 13.93
CA LEU A 38 -32.60 15.74 12.56
C LEU A 38 -33.95 15.58 11.82
N PRO A 39 -34.41 16.60 11.06
CA PRO A 39 -35.63 16.48 10.28
C PRO A 39 -35.49 15.29 9.32
N ARG A 40 -36.45 14.36 9.36
CA ARG A 40 -36.60 13.27 8.38
C ARG A 40 -37.20 13.79 7.07
N ASP A 41 -36.74 14.95 6.61
CA ASP A 41 -37.26 15.56 5.40
C ASP A 41 -36.44 15.09 4.21
N GLU A 42 -37.13 14.28 3.39
CA GLU A 42 -36.96 14.14 1.95
C GLU A 42 -35.55 13.77 1.46
N ILE A 43 -35.24 12.47 1.53
CA ILE A 43 -34.30 11.88 0.57
C ILE A 43 -34.93 12.09 -0.82
N PRO A 44 -34.30 12.85 -1.74
CA PRO A 44 -34.83 13.04 -3.08
C PRO A 44 -35.03 11.68 -3.73
N SER A 45 -36.24 11.42 -4.21
CA SER A 45 -36.52 10.19 -4.95
C SER A 45 -35.51 10.06 -6.09
N LEU A 46 -34.83 8.91 -6.18
CA LEU A 46 -33.89 8.61 -7.26
C LEU A 46 -34.60 8.35 -8.60
N ASP A 47 -35.93 8.48 -8.66
CA ASP A 47 -36.74 8.29 -9.88
C ASP A 47 -36.36 9.25 -11.02
N HIS A 48 -35.61 10.32 -10.74
CA HIS A 48 -35.15 11.28 -11.76
C HIS A 48 -33.86 10.84 -12.46
N LEU A 49 -33.17 9.81 -11.96
CA LEU A 49 -31.98 9.27 -12.60
C LEU A 49 -32.42 8.49 -13.84
N ARG A 50 -32.38 9.17 -14.99
CA ARG A 50 -32.62 8.52 -16.29
C ARG A 50 -31.72 7.29 -16.39
N PRO A 51 -32.29 6.11 -16.70
CA PRO A 51 -31.48 4.91 -16.91
C PRO A 51 -30.44 5.22 -17.98
N LEU A 52 -29.19 4.80 -17.71
CA LEU A 52 -28.09 4.88 -18.68
C LEU A 52 -28.60 4.40 -20.05
N PRO A 53 -28.34 5.14 -21.15
CA PRO A 53 -28.78 4.73 -22.48
C PRO A 53 -28.36 3.27 -22.71
N GLN A 54 -29.31 2.41 -23.11
CA GLN A 54 -29.05 0.98 -23.32
C GLN A 54 -27.85 0.74 -24.26
N THR A 55 -27.62 1.67 -25.20
CA THR A 55 -26.47 1.66 -26.12
C THR A 55 -25.11 1.87 -25.46
N LEU A 56 -25.04 2.53 -24.30
CA LEU A 56 -23.82 2.67 -23.50
C LEU A 56 -23.64 1.45 -22.58
N ALA A 57 -24.72 0.97 -21.96
CA ALA A 57 -24.70 -0.26 -21.18
C ALA A 57 -24.26 -1.47 -22.01
N ASP A 58 -24.77 -1.59 -23.25
CA ASP A 58 -24.39 -2.66 -24.18
C ASP A 58 -22.97 -2.51 -24.72
N ARG A 59 -22.45 -1.28 -24.87
CA ARG A 59 -21.03 -1.05 -25.22
C ARG A 59 -20.10 -1.44 -24.07
N ILE A 60 -20.46 -1.07 -22.85
CA ILE A 60 -19.73 -1.48 -21.65
C ILE A 60 -19.77 -3.01 -21.53
N ARG A 61 -20.94 -3.62 -21.66
CA ARG A 61 -21.13 -5.07 -21.61
C ARG A 61 -20.34 -5.80 -22.69
N ARG A 62 -20.41 -5.37 -23.96
CA ARG A 62 -19.61 -5.95 -25.04
C ARG A 62 -18.11 -5.74 -24.87
N SER A 63 -17.67 -4.65 -24.23
CA SER A 63 -16.25 -4.46 -23.87
C SER A 63 -15.77 -5.38 -22.73
N PHE A 64 -16.71 -5.91 -21.92
CA PHE A 64 -16.41 -6.94 -20.93
C PHE A 64 -16.54 -8.36 -21.48
N GLU A 65 -17.46 -8.59 -22.44
CA GLU A 65 -17.78 -9.91 -23.01
C GLU A 65 -16.95 -10.27 -24.26
N GLY A 66 -16.51 -9.30 -25.06
CA GLY A 66 -15.62 -9.50 -26.20
C GLY A 66 -14.17 -9.25 -25.82
N ASP A 67 -13.33 -10.29 -25.93
CA ASP A 67 -11.88 -10.25 -25.64
C ASP A 67 -11.56 -9.55 -24.32
N GLY A 68 -11.91 -10.21 -23.20
CA GLY A 68 -11.84 -9.67 -21.85
C GLY A 68 -10.68 -8.69 -21.65
N LEU A 69 -11.03 -7.47 -21.24
CA LEU A 69 -10.19 -6.27 -21.06
C LEU A 69 -8.76 -6.54 -20.58
N VAL A 70 -8.54 -7.63 -19.83
CA VAL A 70 -7.22 -8.21 -19.59
C VAL A 70 -7.28 -9.73 -19.64
N GLU A 71 -6.80 -10.37 -20.70
CA GLU A 71 -6.49 -11.81 -20.65
C GLU A 71 -5.37 -12.06 -19.63
N LEU A 72 -5.73 -12.41 -18.39
CA LEU A 72 -4.75 -12.77 -17.38
C LEU A 72 -3.95 -13.99 -17.85
N PRO A 73 -2.62 -14.00 -17.64
CA PRO A 73 -1.81 -15.17 -17.95
C PRO A 73 -2.40 -16.42 -17.29
N ARG A 74 -2.77 -17.44 -18.08
CA ARG A 74 -3.38 -18.69 -17.56
C ARG A 74 -2.35 -19.54 -16.84
N PHE A 75 -2.32 -19.51 -15.52
CA PHE A 75 -1.44 -20.38 -14.75
C PHE A 75 -2.02 -21.80 -14.76
N GLU A 76 -1.14 -22.80 -14.73
CA GLU A 76 -1.56 -24.17 -14.43
C GLU A 76 -2.23 -24.22 -13.06
N ARG A 77 -3.13 -25.19 -12.85
CA ARG A 77 -3.94 -25.29 -11.62
C ARG A 77 -3.05 -25.27 -10.37
N TRP A 78 -1.91 -25.97 -10.42
CA TRP A 78 -0.96 -26.03 -9.32
C TRP A 78 -0.22 -24.72 -9.08
N SER A 79 0.21 -24.01 -10.12
CA SER A 79 0.85 -22.69 -9.95
C SER A 79 -0.13 -21.69 -9.32
N ARG A 80 -1.42 -21.73 -9.69
CA ARG A 80 -2.45 -20.91 -9.04
C ARG A 80 -2.59 -21.24 -7.56
N PHE A 81 -2.64 -22.52 -7.23
CA PHE A 81 -2.69 -22.99 -5.85
C PHE A 81 -1.47 -22.52 -5.04
N ALA A 82 -0.25 -22.64 -5.59
CA ALA A 82 0.97 -22.21 -4.92
C ALA A 82 1.02 -20.69 -4.69
N ILE A 83 0.61 -19.89 -5.69
CA ILE A 83 0.53 -18.43 -5.54
C ILE A 83 -0.54 -18.06 -4.50
N ALA A 84 -1.71 -18.70 -4.56
CA ALA A 84 -2.77 -18.48 -3.58
C ALA A 84 -2.30 -18.84 -2.16
N LEU A 85 -1.57 -19.95 -1.99
CA LEU A 85 -1.00 -20.34 -0.71
C LEU A 85 0.01 -19.30 -0.20
N ALA A 86 0.86 -18.75 -1.09
CA ALA A 86 1.78 -17.68 -0.72
C ALA A 86 1.04 -16.39 -0.30
N MET A 87 -0.06 -16.04 -0.97
CA MET A 87 -0.91 -14.92 -0.55
C MET A 87 -1.59 -15.18 0.80
N VAL A 88 -2.17 -16.37 0.98
CA VAL A 88 -2.80 -16.80 2.23
C VAL A 88 -1.79 -16.78 3.37
N TRP A 89 -0.54 -17.19 3.12
CA TRP A 89 0.54 -17.10 4.09
C TRP A 89 0.79 -15.65 4.53
N VAL A 90 0.95 -14.71 3.59
CA VAL A 90 1.13 -13.29 3.91
C VAL A 90 -0.07 -12.73 4.68
N ILE A 91 -1.29 -13.10 4.27
CA ILE A 91 -2.51 -12.66 4.97
C ILE A 91 -2.54 -13.21 6.40
N PHE A 92 -2.30 -14.50 6.58
CA PHE A 92 -2.34 -15.15 7.89
C PHE A 92 -1.25 -14.62 8.81
N ALA A 93 0.00 -14.59 8.33
CA ALA A 93 1.13 -14.08 9.09
C ALA A 93 0.94 -12.60 9.45
N GLY A 94 0.57 -11.77 8.47
CA GLY A 94 0.31 -10.34 8.67
C GLY A 94 -0.85 -10.08 9.63
N ALA A 95 -1.96 -10.81 9.50
CA ALA A 95 -3.11 -10.68 10.40
C ALA A 95 -2.80 -11.15 11.82
N TYR A 96 -2.08 -12.27 11.98
CA TYR A 96 -1.61 -12.74 13.27
C TYR A 96 -0.72 -11.68 13.94
N GLN A 97 0.23 -11.13 13.20
CA GLN A 97 1.09 -10.06 13.70
C GLN A 97 0.30 -8.78 14.02
N ALA A 98 -0.69 -8.43 13.19
CA ALA A 98 -1.55 -7.27 13.42
C ALA A 98 -2.41 -7.41 14.70
N LEU A 99 -2.77 -8.64 15.10
CA LEU A 99 -3.48 -8.92 16.35
C LEU A 99 -2.52 -9.01 17.55
N ALA A 100 -1.33 -9.56 17.35
CA ALA A 100 -0.35 -9.77 18.42
C ALA A 100 0.41 -8.49 18.79
N ALA A 101 0.60 -7.57 17.84
CA ALA A 101 1.26 -6.30 18.08
C ALA A 101 0.35 -5.38 18.91
N GLY A 102 0.91 -4.80 19.98
CA GLY A 102 0.22 -3.80 20.79
C GLY A 102 -0.28 -2.60 19.95
N PRO A 103 -1.28 -1.85 20.46
CA PRO A 103 -1.79 -0.69 19.76
C PRO A 103 -0.71 0.40 19.65
N TYR A 104 -0.54 0.97 18.46
CA TYR A 104 0.43 2.03 18.16
C TYR A 104 1.87 1.66 18.49
N ASN A 105 2.25 0.42 18.13
CA ASN A 105 3.60 -0.09 18.34
C ASN A 105 4.62 0.68 17.49
N VAL A 106 4.19 1.20 16.35
CA VAL A 106 4.99 2.06 15.49
C VAL A 106 4.45 3.49 15.55
N ARG A 107 5.37 4.46 15.67
CA ARG A 107 5.04 5.88 15.86
C ARG A 107 4.06 6.40 14.79
N ASP A 108 4.26 5.97 13.54
CA ASP A 108 3.45 6.42 12.40
C ASP A 108 2.02 5.85 12.37
N GLU A 109 1.71 4.78 13.11
CA GLU A 109 0.36 4.20 13.14
C GLU A 109 -0.68 5.20 13.63
N GLN A 110 -0.30 6.07 14.57
CA GLN A 110 -1.20 7.09 15.09
C GLN A 110 -1.59 8.08 13.99
N ALA A 111 -0.62 8.58 13.23
CA ALA A 111 -0.87 9.52 12.14
C ALA A 111 -1.73 8.89 11.04
N HIS A 112 -1.48 7.63 10.65
CA HIS A 112 -2.29 6.92 9.67
C HIS A 112 -3.73 6.67 10.16
N VAL A 113 -3.92 6.31 11.43
CA VAL A 113 -5.25 6.20 12.04
C VAL A 113 -5.96 7.55 12.04
N GLY A 114 -5.28 8.63 12.45
CA GLY A 114 -5.84 9.99 12.42
C GLY A 114 -6.24 10.43 11.00
N TYR A 115 -5.46 10.04 9.99
CA TYR A 115 -5.80 10.26 8.59
C TYR A 115 -7.09 9.54 8.22
N ALA A 116 -7.15 8.22 8.44
CA ALA A 116 -8.32 7.42 8.06
C ALA A 116 -9.59 7.87 8.81
N MET A 117 -9.47 8.26 10.07
CA MET A 117 -10.57 8.85 10.85
C MET A 117 -11.06 10.15 10.23
N SER A 118 -10.16 11.05 9.83
CA SER A 118 -10.53 12.30 9.13
C SER A 118 -11.23 11.99 7.79
N LEU A 119 -10.66 11.09 7.00
CA LEU A 119 -11.19 10.70 5.69
C LEU A 119 -12.57 10.06 5.82
N SER A 120 -12.78 9.21 6.83
CA SER A 120 -14.08 8.61 7.13
C SER A 120 -15.17 9.63 7.51
N SER A 121 -14.79 10.87 7.83
CA SER A 121 -15.69 12.02 8.03
C SER A 121 -15.85 12.92 6.80
N GLY A 122 -15.38 12.48 5.63
CA GLY A 122 -15.43 13.27 4.39
C GLY A 122 -14.42 14.42 4.35
N ARG A 123 -13.39 14.40 5.21
CA ARG A 123 -12.39 15.47 5.30
C ARG A 123 -11.00 14.93 5.02
N ILE A 124 -10.24 15.63 4.19
CA ILE A 124 -8.84 15.29 3.98
C ILE A 124 -8.02 16.11 4.98
N PRO A 125 -7.21 15.46 5.84
CA PRO A 125 -6.47 16.14 6.89
C PRO A 125 -5.36 17.03 6.33
N SER A 126 -4.84 17.88 7.19
CA SER A 126 -3.62 18.66 7.00
C SER A 126 -2.52 18.17 7.94
N LEU A 127 -1.28 18.59 7.69
CA LEU A 127 -0.19 18.33 8.63
C LEU A 127 -0.54 18.86 10.04
N ASP A 128 -1.31 19.93 10.17
CA ASP A 128 -1.75 20.47 11.48
C ASP A 128 -3.00 19.85 12.09
N THR A 129 -3.65 18.92 11.38
CA THR A 129 -4.84 18.26 11.90
C THR A 129 -4.47 17.45 13.13
N PRO A 130 -5.10 17.66 14.30
CA PRO A 130 -4.85 16.85 15.49
C PRO A 130 -5.22 15.39 15.24
N THR A 131 -4.39 14.48 15.72
CA THR A 131 -4.66 13.05 15.64
C THR A 131 -5.74 12.68 16.65
N ARG A 132 -6.99 12.63 16.21
CA ARG A 132 -8.12 12.15 17.02
C ARG A 132 -8.16 10.62 16.96
N VAL A 133 -7.36 9.99 17.80
CA VAL A 133 -7.32 8.54 17.94
C VAL A 133 -8.42 8.10 18.92
N PRO A 134 -9.34 7.20 18.55
CA PRO A 134 -10.28 6.64 19.51
C PRO A 134 -9.50 5.86 20.59
N PRO A 135 -9.93 5.90 21.86
CA PRO A 135 -9.29 5.13 22.92
C PRO A 135 -9.17 3.65 22.52
N THR A 136 -7.95 3.11 22.51
CA THR A 136 -7.71 1.66 22.36
C THR A 136 -7.49 0.99 23.70
N SER A 137 -7.06 1.75 24.72
CA SER A 137 -6.92 1.33 26.11
C SER A 137 -6.85 2.54 27.05
N PRO A 138 -7.23 2.39 28.33
CA PRO A 138 -7.07 3.45 29.34
C PRO A 138 -5.62 3.94 29.48
N ALA A 139 -4.64 3.03 29.41
CA ALA A 139 -3.22 3.37 29.50
C ALA A 139 -2.73 4.23 28.32
N LEU A 140 -3.28 4.03 27.12
CA LEU A 140 -2.97 4.89 25.98
C LEU A 140 -3.56 6.29 26.18
N VAL A 141 -4.82 6.37 26.66
CA VAL A 141 -5.46 7.64 26.97
C VAL A 141 -4.64 8.40 28.01
N GLU A 142 -4.19 7.72 29.05
CA GLU A 142 -3.34 8.31 30.09
C GLU A 142 -2.01 8.81 29.52
N ARG A 143 -1.30 8.00 28.72
CA ARG A 143 -0.05 8.40 28.07
C ARG A 143 -0.22 9.60 27.14
N LEU A 144 -1.28 9.60 26.32
CA LEU A 144 -1.59 10.72 25.43
C LEU A 144 -1.91 11.97 26.25
N ALA A 145 -2.72 11.84 27.30
CA ALA A 145 -3.10 12.94 28.17
C ALA A 145 -1.94 13.47 29.03
N GLU A 146 -1.01 12.64 29.48
CA GLU A 146 0.23 13.08 30.13
C GLU A 146 1.10 13.90 29.18
N THR A 147 1.18 13.47 27.92
CA THR A 147 1.92 14.20 26.88
C THR A 147 1.26 15.54 26.55
N GLU A 148 -0.08 15.60 26.50
CA GLU A 148 -0.83 16.86 26.33
C GLU A 148 -0.70 17.81 27.52
N ARG A 149 -0.72 17.28 28.75
CA ARG A 149 -0.64 18.07 29.99
C ARG A 149 0.74 18.67 30.26
N ALA A 150 1.80 18.04 29.78
CA ALA A 150 3.16 18.49 30.06
C ALA A 150 3.48 19.86 29.44
N ASP A 151 2.97 20.16 28.23
CA ASP A 151 3.44 21.32 27.46
C ASP A 151 2.32 22.22 26.90
N GLY A 152 1.04 21.83 26.92
CA GLY A 152 -0.07 22.62 26.34
C GLY A 152 0.04 22.85 24.82
N VAL A 153 1.11 22.36 24.19
CA VAL A 153 1.43 22.41 22.77
C VAL A 153 1.41 20.98 22.26
N LEU A 154 0.60 20.71 21.23
CA LEU A 154 0.59 19.40 20.58
C LEU A 154 1.98 19.13 20.00
N THR A 155 2.61 18.05 20.46
CA THR A 155 3.86 17.55 19.89
C THR A 155 3.64 17.20 18.41
N PRO A 156 4.69 17.22 17.58
CA PRO A 156 4.62 16.73 16.20
C PRO A 156 3.93 15.37 16.06
N TYR A 157 4.07 14.51 17.08
CA TYR A 157 3.51 13.16 17.13
C TYR A 157 2.03 13.09 17.52
N GLN A 158 1.38 14.22 17.77
CA GLN A 158 -0.07 14.31 18.04
C GLN A 158 -0.84 14.94 16.88
N LYS A 159 -0.19 15.10 15.72
CA LYS A 159 -0.78 15.63 14.49
C LYS A 159 -0.80 14.56 13.39
N VAL A 160 -1.56 14.77 12.32
CA VAL A 160 -1.57 13.87 11.16
C VAL A 160 -0.40 14.20 10.24
N TRP A 161 0.83 13.88 10.65
CA TRP A 161 2.04 14.22 9.86
C TRP A 161 2.17 13.44 8.54
N VAL A 162 1.28 12.48 8.29
CA VAL A 162 1.18 11.77 7.00
C VAL A 162 0.14 12.38 6.07
N ALA A 163 -0.40 13.57 6.41
CA ALA A 163 -1.42 14.26 5.62
C ALA A 163 -0.95 14.75 4.25
N ASN A 164 0.37 14.75 4.01
CA ASN A 164 0.97 14.98 2.70
C ASN A 164 0.78 13.81 1.72
N HIS A 165 0.23 12.67 2.16
CA HIS A 165 -0.09 11.54 1.28
C HIS A 165 -1.52 11.64 0.72
N PRO A 166 -1.73 11.33 -0.58
CA PRO A 166 -3.07 11.28 -1.14
C PRO A 166 -3.94 10.19 -0.49
N PRO A 167 -5.27 10.31 -0.57
CA PRO A 167 -6.19 9.50 0.22
C PRO A 167 -6.41 8.06 -0.28
N GLY A 168 -5.97 7.74 -1.51
CA GLY A 168 -6.34 6.50 -2.20
C GLY A 168 -5.94 5.23 -1.46
N ALA A 169 -4.76 5.22 -0.83
CA ALA A 169 -4.29 4.05 -0.09
C ALA A 169 -5.10 3.74 1.19
N TYR A 170 -5.88 4.71 1.69
CA TYR A 170 -6.72 4.54 2.88
C TYR A 170 -8.12 4.03 2.56
N LEU A 171 -8.57 4.16 1.31
CA LEU A 171 -9.92 3.79 0.89
C LEU A 171 -10.30 2.35 1.24
N PRO A 172 -9.43 1.33 1.04
CA PRO A 172 -9.77 -0.05 1.40
C PRO A 172 -10.00 -0.28 2.89
N ALA A 173 -9.46 0.58 3.77
CA ALA A 173 -9.66 0.48 5.20
C ALA A 173 -10.98 1.11 5.68
N LEU A 174 -11.60 2.00 4.89
CA LEU A 174 -12.74 2.81 5.33
C LEU A 174 -13.93 2.00 5.86
N PRO A 175 -14.34 0.87 5.26
CA PRO A 175 -15.43 0.06 5.82
C PRO A 175 -15.18 -0.38 7.27
N GLY A 176 -13.96 -0.82 7.57
CA GLY A 176 -13.57 -1.23 8.92
C GLY A 176 -13.41 -0.03 9.87
N VAL A 177 -12.98 1.13 9.36
CA VAL A 177 -12.92 2.38 10.12
C VAL A 177 -14.33 2.85 10.51
N TRP A 178 -15.29 2.82 9.58
CA TRP A 178 -16.69 3.15 9.87
C TRP A 178 -17.29 2.21 10.91
N LEU A 179 -17.04 0.90 10.80
CA LEU A 179 -17.47 -0.08 11.79
C LEU A 179 -16.86 0.23 13.17
N GLY A 180 -15.55 0.46 13.23
CA GLY A 180 -14.86 0.79 14.47
C GLY A 180 -15.40 2.06 15.13
N ARG A 181 -15.76 3.07 14.33
CA ARG A 181 -16.43 4.28 14.83
C ARG A 181 -17.82 4.00 15.37
N ALA A 182 -18.62 3.21 14.64
CA ALA A 182 -19.99 2.89 15.03
C ALA A 182 -20.06 2.15 16.38
N ILE A 183 -19.06 1.31 16.69
CA ILE A 183 -18.99 0.56 17.96
C ILE A 183 -18.07 1.20 19.00
N GLY A 184 -17.50 2.38 18.73
CA GLY A 184 -16.59 3.07 19.65
C GLY A 184 -15.25 2.34 19.90
N SER A 185 -14.79 1.49 18.99
CA SER A 185 -13.59 0.66 19.14
C SER A 185 -12.42 1.21 18.33
N GLY A 186 -11.45 1.85 19.01
CA GLY A 186 -10.18 2.24 18.38
C GLY A 186 -9.38 1.05 17.85
N ASN A 187 -9.47 -0.11 18.51
CA ASN A 187 -8.77 -1.32 18.08
C ASN A 187 -9.28 -1.82 16.73
N THR A 188 -10.59 -1.70 16.48
CA THR A 188 -11.19 -2.05 15.19
C THR A 188 -10.74 -1.11 14.09
N VAL A 189 -10.63 0.20 14.36
CA VAL A 189 -10.08 1.19 13.41
C VAL A 189 -8.63 0.88 13.07
N LEU A 190 -7.80 0.64 14.09
CA LEU A 190 -6.39 0.28 13.91
C LEU A 190 -6.25 -1.01 13.10
N PHE A 191 -6.99 -2.05 13.48
CA PHE A 191 -6.98 -3.34 12.81
C PHE A 191 -7.42 -3.24 11.35
N ALA A 192 -8.42 -2.41 11.03
CA ALA A 192 -8.86 -2.18 9.65
C ALA A 192 -7.73 -1.62 8.76
N LEU A 193 -6.95 -0.68 9.29
CA LEU A 193 -5.77 -0.15 8.58
C LEU A 193 -4.66 -1.18 8.43
N ARG A 194 -4.35 -1.92 9.50
CA ARG A 194 -3.38 -3.03 9.44
C ARG A 194 -3.79 -4.05 8.38
N MET A 195 -5.05 -4.47 8.36
CA MET A 195 -5.55 -5.42 7.36
C MET A 195 -5.51 -4.87 5.93
N SER A 196 -5.82 -3.58 5.73
CA SER A 196 -5.64 -2.94 4.42
C SER A 196 -4.19 -3.04 3.95
N ASN A 197 -3.22 -2.78 4.84
CA ASN A 197 -1.80 -2.92 4.53
C ASN A 197 -1.43 -4.38 4.17
N VAL A 198 -1.87 -5.34 4.98
CA VAL A 198 -1.70 -6.79 4.75
C VAL A 198 -2.24 -7.20 3.37
N PHE A 199 -3.44 -6.77 3.01
CA PHE A 199 -4.03 -7.07 1.69
C PHE A 199 -3.21 -6.47 0.54
N GLY A 200 -2.65 -5.28 0.71
CA GLY A 200 -1.75 -4.67 -0.26
C GLY A 200 -0.49 -5.52 -0.49
N PHE A 201 0.14 -6.01 0.57
CA PHE A 201 1.28 -6.93 0.44
C PHE A 201 0.90 -8.28 -0.20
N ALA A 202 -0.26 -8.84 0.13
CA ALA A 202 -0.75 -10.05 -0.52
C ALA A 202 -0.99 -9.83 -2.03
N LEU A 203 -1.52 -8.65 -2.42
CA LEU A 203 -1.66 -8.28 -3.82
C LEU A 203 -0.29 -8.12 -4.51
N THR A 204 0.71 -7.59 -3.80
CA THR A 204 2.10 -7.51 -4.30
C THR A 204 2.65 -8.90 -4.66
N VAL A 205 2.39 -9.93 -3.83
CA VAL A 205 2.80 -11.32 -4.13
C VAL A 205 2.21 -11.80 -5.45
N LEU A 206 0.89 -11.60 -5.65
CA LEU A 206 0.20 -11.98 -6.87
C LEU A 206 0.78 -11.27 -8.09
N VAL A 207 0.91 -9.94 -8.02
CA VAL A 207 1.39 -9.11 -9.13
C VAL A 207 2.85 -9.42 -9.45
N THR A 208 3.66 -9.75 -8.44
CA THR A 208 5.04 -10.19 -8.65
C THR A 208 5.11 -11.51 -9.42
N ALA A 209 4.24 -12.49 -9.10
CA ALA A 209 4.15 -13.72 -9.90
C ALA A 209 3.74 -13.44 -11.34
N LEU A 210 2.78 -12.54 -11.55
CA LEU A 210 2.35 -12.10 -12.88
C LEU A 210 3.50 -11.43 -13.65
N LEU A 211 4.25 -10.53 -13.00
CA LEU A 211 5.42 -9.87 -13.57
C LEU A 211 6.50 -10.87 -13.96
N ALA A 212 6.92 -11.74 -13.04
CA ALA A 212 7.98 -12.72 -13.30
C ALA A 212 7.61 -13.67 -14.44
N ARG A 213 6.34 -14.08 -14.53
CA ARG A 213 5.84 -14.85 -15.67
C ARG A 213 5.82 -14.02 -16.95
N GLU A 214 5.40 -12.76 -16.89
CA GLU A 214 5.37 -11.90 -18.08
C GLU A 214 6.80 -11.62 -18.60
N VAL A 215 7.82 -11.61 -17.74
CA VAL A 215 9.22 -11.48 -18.17
C VAL A 215 9.76 -12.79 -18.73
N THR A 216 9.57 -13.91 -18.03
CA THR A 216 10.24 -15.19 -18.35
C THR A 216 9.45 -16.13 -19.24
N ARG A 217 8.15 -15.90 -19.40
CA ARG A 217 7.16 -16.82 -20.02
C ARG A 217 7.03 -18.18 -19.31
N ARG A 218 7.60 -18.34 -18.11
CA ARG A 218 7.54 -19.59 -17.33
C ARG A 218 6.63 -19.44 -16.12
N THR A 219 5.74 -20.40 -15.91
CA THR A 219 4.84 -20.47 -14.74
C THR A 219 5.63 -20.65 -13.45
N ALA A 220 6.65 -21.52 -13.47
CA ALA A 220 7.55 -21.77 -12.35
C ALA A 220 8.23 -20.50 -11.84
N ALA A 221 8.69 -19.61 -12.73
CA ALA A 221 9.30 -18.34 -12.33
C ALA A 221 8.31 -17.44 -11.55
N GLY A 222 7.03 -17.45 -11.94
CA GLY A 222 5.98 -16.76 -11.21
C GLY A 222 5.80 -17.30 -9.79
N VAL A 223 5.76 -18.63 -9.64
CA VAL A 223 5.67 -19.30 -8.34
C VAL A 223 6.87 -18.98 -7.45
N VAL A 224 8.09 -19.12 -7.99
CA VAL A 224 9.33 -18.81 -7.27
C VAL A 224 9.37 -17.35 -6.83
N ALA A 225 8.96 -16.41 -7.69
CA ALA A 225 8.97 -14.99 -7.36
C ALA A 225 7.92 -14.64 -6.29
N ALA A 226 6.69 -15.17 -6.37
CA ALA A 226 5.67 -14.99 -5.33
C ALA A 226 6.15 -15.53 -3.98
N ALA A 227 6.70 -16.74 -3.98
CA ALA A 227 7.21 -17.39 -2.79
C ALA A 227 8.41 -16.62 -2.19
N ALA A 228 9.34 -16.13 -3.03
CA ALA A 228 10.45 -15.30 -2.58
C ALA A 228 9.97 -14.01 -1.89
N VAL A 229 8.99 -13.30 -2.47
CA VAL A 229 8.40 -12.10 -1.84
C VAL A 229 7.70 -12.44 -0.53
N ALA A 230 6.89 -13.49 -0.51
CA ALA A 230 6.16 -13.92 0.70
C ALA A 230 7.10 -14.35 1.84
N ALA A 231 8.30 -14.85 1.51
CA ALA A 231 9.30 -15.28 2.46
C ALA A 231 10.19 -14.16 3.02
N VAL A 232 10.11 -12.92 2.50
CA VAL A 232 10.95 -11.83 3.00
C VAL A 232 10.53 -11.46 4.43
N PRO A 233 11.40 -11.65 5.44
CA PRO A 233 11.02 -11.47 6.85
C PRO A 233 10.63 -10.03 7.17
N TYR A 234 11.37 -9.07 6.62
CA TYR A 234 11.07 -7.66 6.79
C TYR A 234 9.67 -7.29 6.28
N LEU A 235 9.28 -7.85 5.12
CA LEU A 235 7.94 -7.62 4.59
C LEU A 235 6.89 -8.11 5.57
N GLN A 236 7.04 -9.30 6.16
CA GLN A 236 6.11 -9.82 7.15
C GLN A 236 5.94 -8.89 8.36
N ASN A 237 7.04 -8.34 8.89
CA ASN A 237 6.98 -7.37 9.99
C ASN A 237 6.18 -6.11 9.58
N VAL A 238 6.57 -5.48 8.48
CA VAL A 238 5.96 -4.23 7.99
C VAL A 238 4.51 -4.43 7.54
N THR A 239 4.14 -5.61 7.05
CA THR A 239 2.76 -5.91 6.61
C THR A 239 1.74 -5.65 7.70
N SER A 240 2.13 -5.87 8.96
CA SER A 240 1.22 -5.83 10.10
C SER A 240 0.99 -4.45 10.68
N TRP A 241 1.76 -3.44 10.25
CA TRP A 241 1.65 -2.08 10.78
C TRP A 241 0.50 -1.33 10.09
N ALA A 242 -0.14 -0.41 10.80
CA ALA A 242 -1.21 0.43 10.29
C ALA A 242 -0.64 1.54 9.38
N MET A 243 -0.13 1.14 8.22
CA MET A 243 0.48 2.01 7.22
C MET A 243 -0.14 1.77 5.83
N THR A 244 0.38 2.45 4.82
CA THR A 244 -0.13 2.40 3.44
C THR A 244 0.86 1.79 2.44
N ASP A 245 2.00 1.28 2.93
CA ASP A 245 3.11 0.80 2.11
C ASP A 245 2.75 -0.41 1.28
N GLY A 246 1.97 -1.35 1.81
CA GLY A 246 1.52 -2.55 1.09
C GLY A 246 0.69 -2.21 -0.14
N MET A 247 -0.25 -1.28 -0.02
CA MET A 247 -1.07 -0.82 -1.15
C MET A 247 -0.20 -0.07 -2.17
N THR A 248 0.72 0.78 -1.69
CA THR A 248 1.67 1.51 -2.51
C THR A 248 2.57 0.55 -3.32
N LEU A 249 3.08 -0.49 -2.67
CA LEU A 249 3.93 -1.51 -3.29
C LEU A 249 3.14 -2.34 -4.32
N ALA A 250 1.88 -2.66 -4.04
CA ALA A 250 1.04 -3.41 -4.97
C ALA A 250 0.82 -2.64 -6.28
N VAL A 251 0.41 -1.37 -6.19
CA VAL A 251 0.10 -0.56 -7.38
C VAL A 251 1.35 -0.23 -8.19
N THR A 252 2.47 0.06 -7.53
CA THR A 252 3.76 0.30 -8.22
C THR A 252 4.25 -0.95 -8.94
N THR A 253 4.20 -2.12 -8.29
CA THR A 253 4.52 -3.41 -8.94
C THR A 253 3.57 -3.69 -10.10
N ALA A 254 2.29 -3.33 -9.97
CA ALA A 254 1.29 -3.52 -11.02
C ALA A 254 1.54 -2.62 -12.23
N VAL A 255 1.98 -1.37 -12.04
CA VAL A 255 2.41 -0.49 -13.13
C VAL A 255 3.59 -1.10 -13.89
N VAL A 256 4.58 -1.67 -13.20
CA VAL A 256 5.71 -2.36 -13.85
C VAL A 256 5.22 -3.55 -14.65
N TRP A 257 4.36 -4.39 -14.09
CA TRP A 257 3.74 -5.51 -14.81
C TRP A 257 2.97 -5.05 -16.05
N ALA A 258 2.11 -4.04 -15.94
CA ALA A 258 1.33 -3.51 -17.04
C ALA A 258 2.21 -2.91 -18.14
N ALA A 259 3.28 -2.20 -17.77
CA ALA A 259 4.25 -1.65 -18.71
C ALA A 259 5.01 -2.74 -19.47
N VAL A 260 5.49 -3.78 -18.77
CA VAL A 260 6.14 -4.94 -19.42
C VAL A 260 5.16 -5.64 -20.36
N ARG A 261 3.90 -5.80 -19.94
CA ARG A 261 2.85 -6.41 -20.77
C ARG A 261 2.56 -5.58 -22.03
N ALA A 262 2.44 -4.25 -21.91
CA ALA A 262 2.26 -3.34 -23.05
C ALA A 262 3.46 -3.38 -24.00
N LEU A 263 4.68 -3.43 -23.48
CA LEU A 263 5.89 -3.60 -24.29
C LEU A 263 5.92 -4.92 -25.07
N ARG A 264 5.30 -5.98 -24.54
CA ARG A 264 5.26 -7.30 -25.16
C ARG A 264 4.13 -7.46 -26.17
N ARG A 265 2.96 -6.90 -25.88
CA ARG A 265 1.73 -7.11 -26.68
C ARG A 265 1.38 -5.91 -27.57
N GLY A 266 2.04 -4.77 -27.36
CA GLY A 266 1.72 -3.50 -28.01
C GLY A 266 0.95 -2.56 -27.08
N PHE A 267 1.00 -1.26 -27.39
CA PHE A 267 0.20 -0.23 -26.75
C PHE A 267 -1.14 -0.08 -27.48
N ASP A 268 -2.07 -0.97 -27.17
CA ASP A 268 -3.47 -0.87 -27.58
C ASP A 268 -4.32 -0.06 -26.57
N ALA A 269 -5.63 0.06 -26.82
CA ALA A 269 -6.54 0.77 -25.94
C ALA A 269 -6.59 0.13 -24.54
N ASN A 270 -6.63 -1.19 -24.45
CA ASN A 270 -6.77 -1.93 -23.18
C ASN A 270 -5.53 -1.76 -22.29
N SER A 271 -4.34 -1.96 -22.83
CA SER A 271 -3.07 -1.73 -22.13
C SER A 271 -2.92 -0.28 -21.71
N THR A 272 -3.34 0.67 -22.54
CA THR A 272 -3.34 2.10 -22.21
C THR A 272 -4.27 2.40 -21.03
N ILE A 273 -5.50 1.88 -21.04
CA ILE A 273 -6.48 2.06 -19.96
C ILE A 273 -5.95 1.47 -18.65
N VAL A 274 -5.43 0.23 -18.69
CA VAL A 274 -4.88 -0.43 -17.50
C VAL A 274 -3.69 0.34 -16.93
N LEU A 275 -2.75 0.75 -17.79
CA LEU A 275 -1.56 1.47 -17.38
C LEU A 275 -1.91 2.87 -16.84
N ALA A 276 -2.89 3.55 -17.44
CA ALA A 276 -3.43 4.82 -16.96
C ALA A 276 -4.09 4.65 -15.58
N ALA A 277 -4.98 3.67 -15.42
CA ALA A 277 -5.66 3.41 -14.15
C ALA A 277 -4.68 3.09 -13.01
N LEU A 278 -3.68 2.24 -13.28
CA LEU A 278 -2.66 1.91 -12.28
C LEU A 278 -1.74 3.09 -11.97
N SER A 279 -1.41 3.93 -12.97
CA SER A 279 -0.62 5.15 -12.74
C SER A 279 -1.40 6.19 -11.93
N VAL A 280 -2.71 6.32 -12.16
CA VAL A 280 -3.62 7.13 -11.32
C VAL A 280 -3.65 6.58 -9.90
N ALA A 281 -3.74 5.25 -9.74
CA ALA A 281 -3.69 4.63 -8.42
C ALA A 281 -2.37 4.94 -7.69
N CYS A 282 -1.22 4.88 -8.37
CA CYS A 282 0.07 5.35 -7.83
C CYS A 282 0.02 6.83 -7.43
N GLY A 283 -0.58 7.69 -8.27
CA GLY A 283 -0.86 9.10 -7.98
C GLY A 283 -1.70 9.34 -6.74
N LEU A 284 -2.57 8.39 -6.38
CA LEU A 284 -3.44 8.45 -5.21
C LEU A 284 -2.85 7.74 -3.98
N THR A 285 -1.64 7.18 -4.02
CA THR A 285 -0.98 6.58 -2.86
C THR A 285 0.11 7.46 -2.28
N ARG A 286 1.21 7.70 -3.02
CA ARG A 286 2.40 8.43 -2.55
C ARG A 286 3.17 9.09 -3.70
N LEU A 287 3.98 10.10 -3.37
CA LEU A 287 4.79 10.82 -4.37
C LEU A 287 5.82 9.89 -5.02
N THR A 288 6.44 9.03 -4.22
CA THR A 288 7.41 8.04 -4.71
C THR A 288 6.77 7.04 -5.67
N ALA A 289 5.50 6.67 -5.46
CA ALA A 289 4.77 5.77 -6.33
C ALA A 289 4.43 6.41 -7.67
N VAL A 290 3.92 7.65 -7.69
CA VAL A 290 3.63 8.35 -8.96
C VAL A 290 4.90 8.70 -9.72
N ALA A 291 5.98 9.06 -9.04
CA ALA A 291 7.28 9.26 -9.66
C ALA A 291 7.80 7.95 -10.28
N THR A 292 7.69 6.83 -9.57
CA THR A 292 8.04 5.51 -10.10
C THR A 292 7.21 5.16 -11.33
N ALA A 293 5.89 5.38 -11.27
CA ALA A 293 5.00 5.14 -12.40
C ALA A 293 5.37 5.99 -13.62
N ALA A 294 5.66 7.29 -13.42
CA ALA A 294 6.11 8.19 -14.48
C ALA A 294 7.39 7.68 -15.16
N VAL A 295 8.39 7.26 -14.38
CA VAL A 295 9.64 6.70 -14.91
C VAL A 295 9.39 5.41 -15.68
N VAL A 296 8.63 4.47 -15.10
CA VAL A 296 8.32 3.18 -15.73
C VAL A 296 7.57 3.36 -17.04
N VAL A 297 6.56 4.22 -17.07
CA VAL A 297 5.79 4.54 -18.27
C VAL A 297 6.67 5.21 -19.32
N ALA A 298 7.48 6.21 -18.94
CA ALA A 298 8.38 6.88 -19.86
C ALA A 298 9.37 5.91 -20.50
N VAL A 299 10.00 5.04 -19.70
CA VAL A 299 10.91 3.99 -20.19
C VAL A 299 10.17 3.05 -21.16
N ALA A 300 8.95 2.62 -20.82
CA ALA A 300 8.18 1.75 -21.70
C ALA A 300 7.82 2.42 -23.04
N LEU A 301 7.43 3.70 -23.03
CA LEU A 301 7.14 4.45 -24.25
C LEU A 301 8.41 4.62 -25.11
N VAL A 302 9.56 4.94 -24.49
CA VAL A 302 10.85 5.08 -25.18
C VAL A 302 11.31 3.75 -25.80
N VAL A 303 11.25 2.65 -25.04
CA VAL A 303 11.62 1.32 -25.53
C VAL A 303 10.71 0.88 -26.67
N HIS A 304 9.41 1.17 -26.58
CA HIS A 304 8.46 0.90 -27.66
C HIS A 304 8.79 1.74 -28.91
N ALA A 305 9.04 3.04 -28.74
CA ALA A 305 9.38 3.93 -29.85
C ALA A 305 10.68 3.53 -30.55
N TRP A 306 11.68 3.08 -29.78
CA TRP A 306 12.93 2.56 -30.31
C TRP A 306 12.72 1.28 -31.12
N ARG A 307 11.93 0.32 -30.61
CA ARG A 307 11.65 -0.96 -31.28
C ARG A 307 10.82 -0.80 -32.55
N ASN A 308 9.81 0.07 -32.52
CA ASN A 308 8.84 0.22 -33.62
C ASN A 308 9.10 1.45 -34.50
N ARG A 309 10.19 2.18 -34.24
CA ARG A 309 10.57 3.42 -34.93
C ARG A 309 9.47 4.50 -34.97
N THR A 310 8.49 4.41 -34.07
CA THR A 310 7.31 5.29 -34.02
C THR A 310 6.93 5.56 -32.57
N PHE A 311 6.73 6.83 -32.20
CA PHE A 311 6.39 7.19 -30.82
C PHE A 311 4.89 7.04 -30.56
N PRO A 312 4.46 6.29 -29.52
CA PRO A 312 3.05 6.07 -29.21
C PRO A 312 2.45 7.28 -28.46
N TRP A 313 2.32 8.41 -29.14
CA TRP A 313 1.89 9.68 -28.52
C TRP A 313 0.47 9.64 -27.94
N LYS A 314 -0.46 8.92 -28.58
CA LYS A 314 -1.85 8.78 -28.08
C LYS A 314 -1.89 8.11 -26.71
N PRO A 315 -1.28 6.92 -26.49
CA PRO A 315 -1.12 6.35 -25.15
C PRO A 315 -0.42 7.28 -24.16
N ALA A 316 0.65 7.96 -24.57
CA ALA A 316 1.40 8.86 -23.70
C ALA A 316 0.52 9.99 -23.16
N VAL A 317 -0.22 10.68 -24.04
CA VAL A 317 -1.14 11.76 -23.68
C VAL A 317 -2.30 11.22 -22.83
N ALA A 318 -2.86 10.05 -23.18
CA ALA A 318 -3.95 9.45 -22.42
C ALA A 318 -3.55 9.10 -20.98
N ILE A 319 -2.38 8.47 -20.78
CA ILE A 319 -1.88 8.10 -19.46
C ILE A 319 -1.53 9.36 -18.65
N GLY A 320 -0.75 10.28 -19.23
CA GLY A 320 -0.35 11.52 -18.56
C GLY A 320 -1.55 12.40 -18.20
N GLY A 321 -2.50 12.54 -19.14
CA GLY A 321 -3.74 13.28 -18.94
C GLY A 321 -4.62 12.68 -17.85
N ALA A 322 -4.76 11.35 -17.80
CA ALA A 322 -5.52 10.66 -16.75
C ALA A 322 -4.89 10.88 -15.37
N VAL A 323 -3.55 10.75 -15.24
CA VAL A 323 -2.85 11.01 -13.97
C VAL A 323 -3.05 12.45 -13.52
N ALA A 324 -2.84 13.42 -14.41
CA ALA A 324 -3.02 14.84 -14.13
C ALA A 324 -4.45 15.18 -13.70
N ALA A 325 -5.46 14.65 -14.42
CA ALA A 325 -6.86 14.93 -14.13
C ALA A 325 -7.36 14.27 -12.83
N LEU A 326 -6.99 13.00 -12.58
CA LEU A 326 -7.61 12.20 -11.52
C LEU A 326 -6.83 12.20 -10.20
N SER A 327 -5.51 12.40 -10.24
CA SER A 327 -4.68 12.47 -9.03
C SER A 327 -3.87 13.77 -8.90
N GLY A 328 -3.70 14.53 -9.99
CA GLY A 328 -2.95 15.78 -10.00
C GLY A 328 -3.48 16.85 -9.05
N TRP A 329 -4.80 16.90 -8.81
CA TRP A 329 -5.42 17.88 -7.91
C TRP A 329 -4.83 17.83 -6.49
N PHE A 330 -4.52 16.64 -5.97
CA PHE A 330 -3.97 16.48 -4.63
C PHE A 330 -2.55 17.03 -4.54
N TRP A 331 -1.76 16.85 -5.59
CA TRP A 331 -0.39 17.35 -5.68
C TRP A 331 -0.34 18.88 -5.83
N VAL A 332 -1.25 19.44 -6.62
CA VAL A 332 -1.45 20.89 -6.68
C VAL A 332 -1.88 21.43 -5.32
N TRP A 333 -2.75 20.72 -4.60
CA TRP A 333 -3.18 21.10 -3.28
C TRP A 333 -2.03 21.09 -2.26
N ASN A 334 -1.16 20.06 -2.28
CA ASN A 334 0.05 20.03 -1.47
C ASN A 334 0.97 21.21 -1.78
N LEU A 335 1.17 21.52 -3.07
CA LEU A 335 2.00 22.65 -3.48
C LEU A 335 1.46 23.98 -2.94
N GLN A 336 0.15 24.20 -3.03
CA GLN A 336 -0.49 25.40 -2.50
C GLN A 336 -0.41 25.47 -0.97
N ARG A 337 -0.51 24.33 -0.29
CA ARG A 337 -0.61 24.27 1.18
C ARG A 337 0.73 24.28 1.88
N TYR A 338 1.73 23.62 1.31
CA TYR A 338 3.03 23.38 1.96
C TYR A 338 4.20 23.99 1.19
N GLY A 339 3.96 24.57 0.00
CA GLY A 339 5.02 25.11 -0.86
C GLY A 339 5.79 24.05 -1.65
N ASP A 340 5.55 22.76 -1.42
CA ASP A 340 6.16 21.66 -2.16
C ASP A 340 5.22 20.44 -2.28
N LEU A 341 5.46 19.58 -3.29
CA LEU A 341 4.59 18.44 -3.60
C LEU A 341 4.56 17.39 -2.48
N ALA A 342 5.64 17.27 -1.70
CA ALA A 342 5.80 16.28 -0.65
C ALA A 342 5.45 16.82 0.74
N GLY A 343 5.24 18.13 0.92
CA GLY A 343 5.23 18.78 2.23
C GLY A 343 6.54 18.54 3.01
N GLY A 344 7.65 18.36 2.29
CA GLY A 344 8.92 17.95 2.86
C GLY A 344 9.50 19.01 3.79
N HIS A 345 9.46 20.28 3.40
CA HIS A 345 10.03 21.36 4.21
C HIS A 345 9.37 21.47 5.58
N GLU A 346 8.04 21.51 5.60
CA GLU A 346 7.22 21.53 6.82
C GLU A 346 7.50 20.32 7.72
N LEU A 347 7.66 19.12 7.14
CA LEU A 347 7.99 17.91 7.90
C LEU A 347 9.40 17.95 8.49
N TYR A 348 10.38 18.45 7.74
CA TYR A 348 11.75 18.60 8.21
C TYR A 348 11.84 19.55 9.39
N GLU A 349 11.25 20.74 9.26
CA GLU A 349 11.19 21.74 10.34
C GLU A 349 10.53 21.15 11.59
N ARG A 350 9.36 20.54 11.40
CA ARG A 350 8.55 20.01 12.51
C ARG A 350 9.22 18.90 13.30
N PHE A 351 9.98 18.03 12.64
CA PHE A 351 10.70 16.94 13.31
C PHE A 351 12.14 17.31 13.66
N ASN A 352 12.55 18.56 13.45
CA ASN A 352 13.92 19.04 13.59
C ASN A 352 14.91 18.10 12.86
N ARG A 353 14.60 17.81 11.60
CA ARG A 353 15.37 16.92 10.71
C ARG A 353 15.95 17.73 9.56
N GLU A 354 17.16 17.39 9.17
CA GLU A 354 17.78 17.92 7.96
C GLU A 354 17.50 17.00 6.76
N SER A 355 17.46 17.59 5.57
CA SER A 355 17.44 16.81 4.33
C SER A 355 18.71 15.98 4.22
N THR A 356 18.60 14.70 3.88
CA THR A 356 19.75 13.78 3.70
C THR A 356 20.53 14.03 2.40
N GLY A 357 20.40 15.21 1.80
CA GLY A 357 21.02 15.58 0.54
C GLY A 357 20.30 15.01 -0.69
N SER A 358 20.99 15.00 -1.82
CA SER A 358 20.44 14.48 -3.08
C SER A 358 20.30 12.95 -3.06
N VAL A 359 19.45 12.40 -3.93
CA VAL A 359 19.32 10.95 -4.14
C VAL A 359 20.69 10.33 -4.44
N THR A 360 21.49 10.98 -5.29
CA THR A 360 22.84 10.53 -5.62
C THR A 360 23.73 10.48 -4.38
N SER A 361 23.68 11.49 -3.51
CA SER A 361 24.44 11.50 -2.25
C SER A 361 23.99 10.38 -1.30
N THR A 362 22.69 10.13 -1.20
CA THR A 362 22.15 9.04 -0.38
C THR A 362 22.61 7.68 -0.91
N LEU A 363 22.52 7.45 -2.23
CA LEU A 363 22.90 6.18 -2.87
C LEU A 363 24.41 5.90 -2.84
N THR A 364 25.27 6.92 -2.75
CA THR A 364 26.73 6.71 -2.64
C THR A 364 27.19 6.53 -1.19
N THR A 365 26.32 6.74 -0.21
CA THR A 365 26.69 6.66 1.21
C THR A 365 26.66 5.22 1.70
N ARG A 366 27.78 4.72 2.26
CA ARG A 366 27.86 3.37 2.87
C ARG A 366 26.79 3.13 3.94
N ARG A 367 26.47 4.16 4.72
CA ARG A 367 25.40 4.12 5.75
C ARG A 367 24.05 3.70 5.17
N PHE A 368 23.68 4.21 4.00
CA PHE A 368 22.41 3.86 3.35
C PHE A 368 22.35 2.37 3.03
N TRP A 369 23.39 1.83 2.38
CA TRP A 369 23.45 0.40 2.04
C TRP A 369 23.50 -0.50 3.26
N ASN A 370 24.27 -0.13 4.29
CA ASN A 370 24.28 -0.86 5.55
C ASN A 370 22.89 -0.88 6.19
N GLN A 371 22.23 0.28 6.29
CA GLN A 371 20.88 0.36 6.84
C GLN A 371 19.87 -0.45 6.01
N LEU A 372 19.95 -0.38 4.69
CA LEU A 372 19.07 -1.15 3.79
C LEU A 372 19.26 -2.66 4.01
N LEU A 373 20.50 -3.15 3.99
CA LEU A 373 20.79 -4.57 4.17
C LEU A 373 20.44 -5.05 5.58
N THR A 374 20.79 -4.29 6.62
CA THR A 374 20.37 -4.55 8.01
C THR A 374 18.85 -4.58 8.13
N THR A 375 18.14 -3.67 7.46
CA THR A 375 16.66 -3.62 7.49
C THR A 375 16.06 -4.85 6.81
N ILE A 376 16.61 -5.29 5.68
CA ILE A 376 16.10 -6.44 4.93
C ILE A 376 16.42 -7.77 5.65
N PHE A 377 17.61 -7.90 6.22
CA PHE A 377 18.14 -9.18 6.71
C PHE A 377 18.22 -9.31 8.23
N GLU A 378 18.48 -8.22 8.94
CA GLU A 378 18.83 -8.27 10.36
C GLU A 378 17.73 -7.79 11.28
N HIS A 379 16.88 -6.84 10.88
CA HIS A 379 15.78 -6.35 11.74
C HIS A 379 14.78 -7.49 12.00
N PRO A 380 14.83 -8.13 13.17
CA PRO A 380 13.92 -9.20 13.50
C PRO A 380 12.54 -8.59 13.76
N ILE A 381 11.56 -9.46 13.98
CA ILE A 381 10.28 -9.06 14.55
C ILE A 381 10.56 -8.57 15.98
N ASP A 382 10.79 -7.27 16.16
CA ASP A 382 11.29 -6.64 17.41
C ASP A 382 10.41 -6.90 18.66
N TRP A 383 9.17 -7.33 18.45
CA TRP A 383 8.17 -7.56 19.50
C TRP A 383 7.95 -9.03 19.85
N ALA A 384 8.67 -9.95 19.18
CA ALA A 384 8.65 -11.36 19.52
C ALA A 384 9.62 -11.59 20.70
N PRO A 385 9.25 -12.38 21.75
CA PRO A 385 10.18 -12.83 22.78
C PRO A 385 11.51 -13.28 22.15
N GLU A 386 12.66 -13.06 22.81
CA GLU A 386 14.01 -13.30 22.23
C GLU A 386 14.18 -14.63 21.49
N TRP A 387 13.44 -15.68 21.90
CA TRP A 387 13.40 -16.97 21.23
C TRP A 387 12.52 -17.00 19.96
N ARG A 388 11.38 -16.30 19.90
CA ARG A 388 10.50 -16.23 18.70
C ARG A 388 11.09 -15.34 17.59
N GLY A 389 11.78 -14.25 17.94
CA GLY A 389 12.38 -13.33 16.95
C GLY A 389 13.44 -13.98 16.05
N ARG A 390 14.19 -14.96 16.59
CA ARG A 390 15.28 -15.63 15.86
C ARG A 390 14.82 -16.75 14.92
N TYR A 391 13.71 -17.43 15.21
CA TYR A 391 13.30 -18.61 14.44
C TYR A 391 12.15 -18.38 13.45
N THR A 392 11.38 -17.30 13.58
CA THR A 392 10.24 -17.03 12.68
C THR A 392 10.65 -16.79 11.21
N PRO A 393 11.71 -16.01 10.90
CA PRO A 393 12.23 -15.87 9.54
C PRO A 393 12.75 -17.18 8.95
N LEU A 394 13.48 -17.94 9.78
CA LEU A 394 14.16 -19.17 9.37
C LEU A 394 13.16 -20.28 9.09
N THR A 395 12.17 -20.47 9.97
CA THR A 395 11.09 -21.45 9.80
C THR A 395 10.20 -21.09 8.62
N THR A 396 9.90 -19.81 8.43
CA THR A 396 9.10 -19.36 7.27
C THR A 396 9.83 -19.54 5.95
N GLY A 397 11.11 -19.16 5.89
CA GLY A 397 11.96 -19.39 4.72
C GLY A 397 12.09 -20.88 4.40
N VAL A 398 12.31 -21.72 5.41
CA VAL A 398 12.37 -23.19 5.26
C VAL A 398 11.04 -23.76 4.76
N LEU A 399 9.90 -23.31 5.28
CA LEU A 399 8.59 -23.79 4.84
C LEU A 399 8.26 -23.37 3.41
N VAL A 400 8.61 -22.15 3.02
CA VAL A 400 8.39 -21.65 1.66
C VAL A 400 9.33 -22.34 0.67
N VAL A 401 10.62 -22.49 1.01
CA VAL A 401 11.59 -23.23 0.18
C VAL A 401 11.22 -24.71 0.09
N ALA A 402 10.76 -25.33 1.18
CA ALA A 402 10.26 -26.70 1.17
C ALA A 402 9.01 -26.84 0.29
N ALA A 403 8.10 -25.86 0.32
CA ALA A 403 6.92 -25.85 -0.54
C ALA A 403 7.28 -25.67 -2.03
N ILE A 404 8.23 -24.77 -2.35
CA ILE A 404 8.77 -24.61 -3.71
C ILE A 404 9.49 -25.89 -4.17
N GLY A 405 10.32 -26.47 -3.30
CA GLY A 405 11.10 -27.68 -3.58
C GLY A 405 10.20 -28.89 -3.82
N LEU A 406 9.17 -29.07 -2.99
CA LEU A 406 8.16 -30.10 -3.17
C LEU A 406 7.37 -29.88 -4.47
N PHE A 407 7.06 -28.63 -4.81
CA PHE A 407 6.39 -28.29 -6.07
C PHE A 407 7.25 -28.63 -7.29
N ALA A 408 8.53 -28.24 -7.29
CA ALA A 408 9.46 -28.55 -8.37
C ALA A 408 9.70 -30.06 -8.50
N LEU A 409 9.69 -30.79 -7.39
CA LEU A 409 9.79 -32.25 -7.37
C LEU A 409 8.55 -32.90 -8.00
N VAL A 410 7.35 -32.44 -7.65
CA VAL A 410 6.08 -32.94 -8.23
C VAL A 410 5.96 -32.63 -9.72
N ASP A 411 6.39 -31.44 -10.14
CA ASP A 411 6.41 -31.04 -11.56
C ASP A 411 7.34 -31.92 -12.40
N ARG A 412 8.50 -32.30 -11.84
CA ARG A 412 9.48 -33.17 -12.50
C ARG A 412 9.06 -34.65 -12.53
N ILE A 413 8.18 -35.07 -11.62
CA ILE A 413 7.66 -36.44 -11.53
C ILE A 413 6.47 -36.66 -12.46
N ARG A 414 5.84 -35.59 -12.98
CA ARG A 414 4.79 -35.74 -13.98
C ARG A 414 5.38 -36.33 -15.27
N PRO A 415 4.97 -37.54 -15.66
CA PRO A 415 5.37 -38.10 -16.95
C PRO A 415 4.96 -37.12 -18.04
N ASN A 416 5.87 -36.90 -18.99
CA ASN A 416 5.56 -36.17 -20.20
C ASN A 416 4.55 -37.03 -21.01
N ASP A 417 3.26 -36.91 -20.69
CA ASP A 417 2.17 -37.64 -21.35
C ASP A 417 2.05 -37.29 -22.86
N ASP A 418 2.88 -36.37 -23.37
CA ASP A 418 2.96 -35.98 -24.78
C ASP A 418 3.99 -36.78 -25.61
N VAL A 419 4.77 -37.70 -25.01
CA VAL A 419 5.78 -38.47 -25.76
C VAL A 419 5.19 -39.71 -26.46
N ASP A 420 4.00 -40.16 -26.06
CA ASP A 420 3.39 -41.40 -26.60
C ASP A 420 2.12 -41.17 -27.43
N ARG A 421 1.86 -39.95 -27.96
CA ARG A 421 0.87 -39.85 -29.05
C ARG A 421 1.47 -40.50 -30.29
N PRO A 422 0.98 -41.68 -30.72
CA PRO A 422 1.48 -42.30 -31.93
C PRO A 422 1.16 -41.35 -33.08
N LEU A 423 2.12 -41.15 -33.98
CA LEU A 423 1.88 -40.62 -35.32
C LEU A 423 1.04 -41.64 -36.12
N SER A 424 -0.17 -41.95 -35.66
CA SER A 424 -1.10 -42.81 -36.36
C SER A 424 -2.02 -41.93 -37.21
N GLY A 425 -1.87 -42.03 -38.53
CA GLY A 425 -2.96 -41.71 -39.45
C GLY A 425 -2.86 -40.37 -40.17
N ALA A 426 -1.84 -40.20 -41.00
CA ALA A 426 -2.04 -39.54 -42.28
C ALA A 426 -1.65 -40.55 -43.37
N GLU A 427 -2.61 -41.42 -43.63
CA GLU A 427 -2.67 -42.28 -44.80
C GLU A 427 -2.44 -41.44 -46.07
N HIS A 428 -1.51 -41.90 -46.90
CA HIS A 428 -1.51 -41.61 -48.33
C HIS A 428 -2.75 -42.24 -48.98
N PRO A 429 -3.48 -41.50 -49.84
CA PRO A 429 -4.09 -42.10 -51.00
C PRO A 429 -3.52 -41.48 -52.27
N ASN A 430 -2.64 -42.25 -52.90
CA ASN A 430 -2.50 -42.29 -54.35
C ASN A 430 -3.86 -42.68 -54.97
N ARG A 431 -4.40 -41.83 -55.87
CA ARG A 431 -5.38 -42.13 -56.95
C ARG A 431 -5.88 -40.78 -57.51
N ALA A 432 -5.96 -40.48 -58.79
CA ALA A 432 -5.62 -41.18 -60.02
C ALA A 432 -5.52 -40.12 -61.14
N LEU A 433 -4.60 -40.33 -62.07
CA LEU A 433 -4.62 -39.75 -63.41
C LEU A 433 -5.65 -40.53 -64.25
N SER A 434 -6.68 -39.86 -64.76
CA SER A 434 -7.34 -40.17 -66.05
C SER A 434 -8.46 -39.16 -66.34
N GLY A 435 -8.37 -38.44 -67.45
CA GLY A 435 -9.38 -37.53 -67.98
C GLY A 435 -8.76 -36.36 -68.70
#